data_AF-A0A1I3NGJ6-F1
#
_entry.id   AF-A0A1I3NGJ6-F1
#
_cell.length_a   1.000
_cell.length_b   1.000
_cell.length_c   1.000
_cell.angle_alpha   90.00
_cell.angle_beta   90.00
_cell.angle_gamma   90.00
#
_symmetry.space_group_name_H-M   'P 1'
#
loop_
_entity.id
_entity.type
_entity.pdbx_description
1 polymer ?
#
loop_
_entity_poly.entity_id
_entity_poly.type
_entity_poly.pdbx_seq_one_letter_code
_entity_poly.pdbx_strand_id
1 'polypeptide(L)'
;MELELQLSNERRAIPSAAALLHAALQQLPIAAADADQIEQLVLRVVGDAVDHAYPSGMSGIIKLSVREKQGRLEIGVRDFGLPQDVASLERRLHEKTSAANSTSLATTADELHWINHGREGKAFQLVKWLSSQNVRDQSTGETLEAFDNNAALAPPQNYDIRRMRSEEALQVCQLMYRAYGNTYFNEDVYYPDRVAAQNDHNSVLSFVAVAEDGTVAGHYALELNQPGLVAEGGQAVVDPAHRGRGLLDKMKAVALVTAKELNLAGWYADAVAVHTLTQRSDVTHGGRLCAADLAISPETERFVSIADTQPQRISCMLYFHWLTTPTPRTISIPQRHRAIVSEIYQGLDCELSFHPDTTPVGHGTLTIAMDPGGAKAFLRVDDIGSDTIAAIRHAQRQLIERSHMQTIYAELPLAHPAAAQVATELEADGFGFIGIAPHFSKTSDILRLAYLVNPLTREPIKTYEPAADRLVNYALAEQARVHPGD
;
A
#
# COMPACT_ATOMS: atom_id res chain seq x y z
N MET A 1 -0.19 14.47 -22.17
CA MET A 1 0.11 15.92 -22.19
C MET A 1 1.11 16.27 -21.07
N GLU A 2 2.06 17.21 -21.25
CA GLU A 2 2.95 17.67 -20.15
C GLU A 2 3.20 19.18 -20.27
N LEU A 3 2.78 19.94 -19.26
CA LEU A 3 2.86 21.40 -19.19
C LEU A 3 3.41 21.83 -17.83
N GLU A 4 4.32 22.81 -17.80
CA GLU A 4 4.79 23.47 -16.57
C GLU A 4 4.76 24.99 -16.77
N LEU A 5 4.29 25.71 -15.75
CA LEU A 5 4.34 27.16 -15.67
C LEU A 5 4.98 27.59 -14.36
N GLN A 6 5.92 28.52 -14.44
CA GLN A 6 6.54 29.15 -13.27
C GLN A 6 5.99 30.57 -13.10
N LEU A 7 5.54 30.86 -11.88
CA LEU A 7 4.86 32.09 -11.52
C LEU A 7 5.63 32.78 -10.39
N SER A 8 5.68 34.10 -10.40
CA SER A 8 6.07 34.86 -9.22
C SER A 8 4.97 34.79 -8.15
N ASN A 9 5.33 34.93 -6.88
CA ASN A 9 4.39 35.04 -5.75
C ASN A 9 3.67 36.41 -5.69
N GLU A 10 3.18 36.89 -6.83
CA GLU A 10 2.41 38.14 -6.93
C GLU A 10 0.99 37.82 -7.40
N ARG A 11 -0.04 38.41 -6.76
CA ARG A 11 -1.44 38.14 -7.13
C ARG A 11 -1.76 38.38 -8.61
N ARG A 12 -1.04 39.26 -9.30
CA ARG A 12 -1.19 39.50 -10.74
C ARG A 12 -0.77 38.33 -11.63
N ALA A 13 -0.07 37.33 -11.09
CA ALA A 13 0.33 36.11 -11.81
C ALA A 13 -0.76 35.02 -11.79
N ILE A 14 -1.74 35.10 -10.86
CA ILE A 14 -2.83 34.11 -10.74
C ILE A 14 -3.66 33.98 -12.02
N PRO A 15 -4.03 35.06 -12.75
CA PRO A 15 -4.75 34.93 -14.02
C PRO A 15 -4.01 34.11 -15.08
N SER A 16 -2.68 34.11 -15.09
CA SER A 16 -1.88 33.27 -16.02
C SER A 16 -1.97 31.80 -15.65
N ALA A 17 -1.99 31.47 -14.35
CA ALA A 17 -2.22 30.12 -13.86
C ALA A 17 -3.60 29.60 -14.28
N ALA A 18 -4.63 30.45 -14.12
CA ALA A 18 -6.01 30.14 -14.51
C ALA A 18 -6.11 29.88 -16.02
N ALA A 19 -5.52 30.76 -16.84
CA ALA A 19 -5.55 30.59 -18.30
C ALA A 19 -4.89 29.28 -18.76
N LEU A 20 -3.74 28.91 -18.18
CA LEU A 20 -3.09 27.63 -18.48
C LEU A 20 -3.97 26.45 -18.08
N LEU A 21 -4.46 26.46 -16.85
CA LEU A 21 -5.22 25.36 -16.28
C LEU A 21 -6.53 25.15 -17.05
N HIS A 22 -7.26 26.22 -17.32
CA HIS A 22 -8.48 26.21 -18.11
C HIS A 22 -8.24 25.62 -19.51
N ALA A 23 -7.23 26.12 -20.22
CA ALA A 23 -6.90 25.64 -21.56
C ALA A 23 -6.42 24.18 -21.56
N ALA A 24 -5.71 23.74 -20.52
CA ALA A 24 -5.25 22.36 -20.39
C ALA A 24 -6.41 21.40 -20.13
N LEU A 25 -7.31 21.75 -19.20
CA LEU A 25 -8.46 20.91 -18.85
C LEU A 25 -9.47 20.76 -20.00
N GLN A 26 -9.66 21.81 -20.82
CA GLN A 26 -10.53 21.74 -22.01
C GLN A 26 -10.02 20.78 -23.10
N GLN A 27 -8.75 20.41 -23.08
CA GLN A 27 -8.17 19.45 -24.04
C GLN A 27 -8.32 17.99 -23.58
N LEU A 28 -8.85 17.75 -22.38
CA LEU A 28 -8.96 16.43 -21.78
C LEU A 28 -10.40 15.91 -21.83
N PRO A 29 -10.61 14.58 -21.91
CA PRO A 29 -11.92 13.95 -21.88
C PRO A 29 -12.50 13.92 -20.45
N ILE A 30 -12.65 15.09 -19.82
CA ILE A 30 -13.21 15.27 -18.48
C ILE A 30 -14.56 15.99 -18.57
N ALA A 31 -15.50 15.66 -17.68
CA ALA A 31 -16.77 16.35 -17.61
C ALA A 31 -16.55 17.84 -17.25
N ALA A 32 -17.27 18.76 -17.90
CA ALA A 32 -17.10 20.20 -17.68
C ALA A 32 -17.26 20.61 -16.21
N ALA A 33 -18.20 19.99 -15.49
CA ALA A 33 -18.40 20.23 -14.06
C ALA A 33 -17.17 19.82 -13.22
N ASP A 34 -16.53 18.70 -13.56
CA ASP A 34 -15.32 18.23 -12.86
C ASP A 34 -14.12 19.12 -13.22
N ALA A 35 -14.00 19.51 -14.49
CA ALA A 35 -12.97 20.46 -14.94
C ALA A 35 -13.07 21.80 -14.16
N ASP A 36 -14.27 22.37 -14.03
CA ASP A 36 -14.49 23.61 -13.29
C ASP A 36 -14.13 23.45 -11.81
N GLN A 37 -14.48 22.32 -11.19
CA GLN A 37 -14.14 22.05 -9.80
C GLN A 37 -12.63 21.86 -9.58
N ILE A 38 -11.96 21.12 -10.47
CA ILE A 38 -10.50 20.97 -10.44
C ILE A 38 -9.83 22.33 -10.61
N GLU A 39 -10.31 23.14 -11.57
CA GLU A 39 -9.78 24.48 -11.82
C GLU A 39 -9.87 25.35 -10.56
N GLN A 40 -11.05 25.41 -9.93
CA GLN A 40 -11.28 26.18 -8.71
C GLN A 40 -10.43 25.69 -7.53
N LEU A 41 -10.27 24.38 -7.37
CA LEU A 41 -9.48 23.79 -6.30
C LEU A 41 -8.01 24.15 -6.45
N VAL A 42 -7.43 23.90 -7.62
CA VAL A 42 -6.02 24.18 -7.90
C VAL A 42 -5.73 25.67 -7.81
N LEU A 43 -6.61 26.54 -8.33
CA LEU A 43 -6.43 27.99 -8.23
C LEU A 43 -6.51 28.50 -6.78
N ARG A 44 -7.31 27.86 -5.92
CA ARG A 44 -7.30 28.17 -4.49
C ARG A 44 -5.95 27.84 -3.86
N VAL A 45 -5.35 26.71 -4.22
CA VAL A 45 -4.01 26.32 -3.73
C VAL A 45 -2.92 27.25 -4.28
N VAL A 46 -2.99 27.63 -5.56
CA VAL A 46 -2.08 28.63 -6.15
C VAL A 46 -2.21 29.96 -5.41
N GLY A 47 -3.43 30.42 -5.13
CA GLY A 47 -3.67 31.65 -4.38
C GLY A 47 -3.13 31.59 -2.96
N ASP A 48 -3.33 30.47 -2.26
CA ASP A 48 -2.78 30.25 -0.92
C ASP A 48 -1.24 30.26 -0.92
N ALA A 49 -0.61 29.66 -1.92
CA ALA A 49 0.84 29.70 -2.09
C ALA A 49 1.33 31.14 -2.39
N VAL A 50 0.64 31.90 -3.23
CA VAL A 50 0.98 33.31 -3.51
C VAL A 50 0.93 34.15 -2.24
N ASP A 51 -0.12 33.99 -1.43
CA ASP A 51 -0.37 34.84 -0.28
C ASP A 51 0.44 34.43 0.96
N HIS A 52 0.73 33.14 1.13
CA HIS A 52 1.22 32.60 2.41
C HIS A 52 2.50 31.77 2.33
N ALA A 53 2.98 31.38 1.13
CA ALA A 53 4.22 30.60 1.06
C ALA A 53 5.44 31.46 1.44
N TYR A 54 5.45 32.75 1.09
CA TYR A 54 6.61 33.61 1.27
C TYR A 54 6.34 34.74 2.27
N PRO A 55 7.32 35.15 3.09
CA PRO A 55 7.19 36.33 3.94
C PRO A 55 6.88 37.60 3.13
N SER A 56 6.17 38.54 3.74
CA SER A 56 5.84 39.82 3.11
C SER A 56 7.09 40.53 2.56
N GLY A 57 7.05 40.90 1.28
CA GLY A 57 8.16 41.57 0.58
C GLY A 57 9.26 40.63 0.06
N MET A 58 9.19 39.33 0.32
CA MET A 58 10.11 38.34 -0.27
C MET A 58 9.58 37.86 -1.62
N SER A 59 10.43 37.91 -2.66
CA SER A 59 10.12 37.29 -3.95
C SER A 59 10.28 35.77 -3.88
N GLY A 60 9.34 35.07 -4.51
CA GLY A 60 9.25 33.62 -4.51
C GLY A 60 8.72 33.07 -5.83
N ILE A 61 8.82 31.75 -6.00
CA ILE A 61 8.44 31.03 -7.21
C ILE A 61 7.40 29.97 -6.86
N ILE A 62 6.33 29.92 -7.64
CA ILE A 62 5.31 28.87 -7.58
C ILE A 62 5.31 28.16 -8.93
N LYS A 63 5.40 26.83 -8.90
CA LYS A 63 5.31 26.00 -10.09
C LYS A 63 3.93 25.36 -10.16
N LEU A 64 3.26 25.53 -11.30
CA LEU A 64 2.06 24.79 -11.67
C LEU A 64 2.45 23.78 -12.76
N SER A 65 2.22 22.50 -12.52
CA SER A 65 2.43 21.43 -13.51
C SER A 65 1.11 20.74 -13.82
N VAL A 66 0.84 20.47 -15.10
CA VAL A 66 -0.27 19.64 -15.57
C VAL A 66 0.31 18.53 -16.42
N ARG A 67 0.16 17.29 -15.97
CA ARG A 67 0.64 16.09 -16.67
C ARG A 67 -0.53 15.16 -16.87
N GLU A 68 -0.77 14.76 -18.11
CA GLU A 68 -1.67 13.66 -18.43
C GLU A 68 -0.87 12.57 -19.12
N LYS A 69 -1.02 11.34 -18.67
CA LYS A 69 -0.45 10.17 -19.34
C LYS A 69 -1.39 9.00 -19.16
N GLN A 70 -1.82 8.40 -20.29
CA GLN A 70 -2.62 7.17 -20.31
C GLN A 70 -3.88 7.28 -19.45
N GLY A 71 -4.58 8.42 -19.52
CA GLY A 71 -5.81 8.63 -18.77
C GLY A 71 -5.59 9.01 -17.30
N ARG A 72 -4.36 9.10 -16.80
CA ARG A 72 -4.05 9.69 -15.49
C ARG A 72 -3.70 11.16 -15.64
N LEU A 73 -4.55 12.05 -15.13
CA LEU A 73 -4.28 13.49 -15.00
C LEU A 73 -3.68 13.77 -13.62
N GLU A 74 -2.48 14.32 -13.58
CA GLU A 74 -1.80 14.83 -12.41
C GLU A 74 -1.62 16.35 -12.50
N ILE A 75 -2.04 17.06 -11.46
CA ILE A 75 -1.85 18.51 -11.35
C ILE A 75 -1.07 18.81 -10.07
N GLY A 76 0.02 19.53 -10.21
CA GLY A 76 0.94 19.86 -9.13
C GLY A 76 1.04 21.36 -8.91
N VAL A 77 0.94 21.81 -7.66
CA VAL A 77 1.27 23.18 -7.24
C VAL A 77 2.40 23.12 -6.23
N ARG A 78 3.58 23.58 -6.61
CA ARG A 78 4.78 23.53 -5.76
C ARG A 78 5.30 24.92 -5.44
N ASP A 79 5.60 25.16 -4.17
CA ASP A 79 6.26 26.37 -3.69
C ASP A 79 7.53 26.03 -2.92
N PHE A 80 8.46 26.98 -2.88
CA PHE A 80 9.75 26.87 -2.20
C PHE A 80 9.82 27.83 -1.01
N GLY A 81 8.66 28.15 -0.44
CA GLY A 81 8.51 29.13 0.61
C GLY A 81 8.85 28.59 2.00
N LEU A 82 8.26 29.20 3.01
CA LEU A 82 8.36 28.78 4.41
C LEU A 82 7.99 27.29 4.53
N PRO A 83 8.86 26.48 5.16
CA PRO A 83 8.52 25.11 5.51
C PRO A 83 7.27 25.09 6.37
N GLN A 84 6.30 24.27 5.99
CA GLN A 84 5.09 24.04 6.77
C GLN A 84 5.03 22.57 7.20
N ASP A 85 4.24 22.29 8.22
CA ASP A 85 3.89 20.92 8.57
C ASP A 85 2.98 20.33 7.48
N VAL A 86 3.62 19.69 6.50
CA VAL A 86 2.98 19.02 5.36
C VAL A 86 2.03 17.92 5.84
N ALA A 87 2.34 17.21 6.93
CA ALA A 87 1.47 16.19 7.48
C ALA A 87 0.17 16.79 8.07
N SER A 88 0.26 17.95 8.71
CA SER A 88 -0.94 18.70 9.16
C SER A 88 -1.72 19.37 8.02
N LEU A 89 -1.08 19.71 6.91
CA LEU A 89 -1.76 20.12 5.68
C LEU A 89 -2.54 18.94 5.07
N GLU A 90 -1.91 17.78 4.98
CA GLU A 90 -2.52 16.53 4.49
C GLU A 90 -3.73 16.13 5.34
N ARG A 91 -3.59 16.14 6.66
CA ARG A 91 -4.69 15.83 7.58
C ARG A 91 -5.90 16.75 7.37
N ARG A 92 -5.69 18.07 7.25
CA ARG A 92 -6.76 19.06 7.04
C ARG A 92 -7.44 18.91 5.67
N LEU A 93 -6.71 18.42 4.67
CA LEU A 93 -7.23 18.14 3.34
C LEU A 93 -8.29 17.03 3.42
N HIS A 94 -8.00 15.97 4.18
CA HIS A 94 -8.87 14.80 4.34
C HIS A 94 -9.93 14.94 5.46
N GLU A 95 -9.75 15.86 6.42
CA GLU A 95 -10.77 16.19 7.44
C GLU A 95 -11.94 17.01 6.87
N LYS A 96 -11.71 17.87 5.86
CA LYS A 96 -12.77 18.69 5.25
C LYS A 96 -13.66 17.90 4.28
N THR A 97 -13.19 16.76 3.81
CA THR A 97 -13.95 15.80 2.99
C THR A 97 -14.90 14.91 3.81
N SER A 98 -14.83 14.91 5.15
CA SER A 98 -15.71 14.07 6.00
C SER A 98 -16.85 14.82 6.70
N ALA A 99 -16.82 16.15 6.75
CA ALA A 99 -17.92 16.97 7.25
C ALA A 99 -18.98 17.22 6.16
N ALA A 100 -20.25 17.43 6.55
CA ALA A 100 -21.49 17.46 5.75
C ALA A 100 -21.60 18.44 4.54
N ASN A 101 -20.48 18.94 4.02
CA ASN A 101 -20.33 19.57 2.70
C ASN A 101 -19.44 18.72 1.75
N SER A 102 -19.31 17.42 2.03
CA SER A 102 -18.33 16.49 1.44
C SER A 102 -18.53 16.13 -0.04
N THR A 103 -19.63 16.55 -0.66
CA THR A 103 -19.99 16.14 -2.03
C THR A 103 -19.18 16.82 -3.14
N SER A 104 -18.30 17.81 -2.84
CA SER A 104 -17.63 18.62 -3.88
C SER A 104 -16.10 18.46 -3.96
N LEU A 105 -15.45 17.58 -3.19
CA LEU A 105 -14.00 17.36 -3.27
C LEU A 105 -13.67 15.89 -3.56
N ALA A 106 -14.40 14.96 -2.94
CA ALA A 106 -14.29 13.52 -3.22
C ALA A 106 -14.83 13.12 -4.61
N THR A 107 -15.62 13.99 -5.25
CA THR A 107 -16.09 13.82 -6.64
C THR A 107 -15.10 14.39 -7.65
N THR A 108 -14.36 15.44 -7.27
CA THR A 108 -13.48 16.23 -8.13
C THR A 108 -12.13 15.59 -8.43
N ALA A 109 -11.57 14.83 -7.49
CA ALA A 109 -10.24 14.22 -7.59
C ALA A 109 -10.27 12.81 -7.00
N ASP A 110 -9.51 11.89 -7.59
CA ASP A 110 -9.43 10.52 -7.09
C ASP A 110 -8.34 10.38 -6.02
N GLU A 111 -7.26 11.18 -6.13
CA GLU A 111 -6.24 11.31 -5.09
C GLU A 111 -5.88 12.79 -4.88
N LEU A 112 -5.59 13.16 -3.63
CA LEU A 112 -5.16 14.51 -3.24
C LEU A 112 -4.08 14.38 -2.16
N HIS A 113 -2.92 14.98 -2.41
CA HIS A 113 -1.75 14.83 -1.54
C HIS A 113 -0.96 16.13 -1.36
N TRP A 114 -0.45 16.34 -0.15
CA TRP A 114 0.64 17.24 0.16
C TRP A 114 1.94 16.45 0.29
N ILE A 115 2.92 16.81 -0.53
CA ILE A 115 4.23 16.15 -0.62
C ILE A 115 5.31 17.08 -0.08
N ASN A 116 6.13 16.55 0.80
CA ASN A 116 7.31 17.24 1.33
C ASN A 116 8.54 16.89 0.47
N HIS A 117 9.14 17.88 -0.19
CA HIS A 117 10.41 17.72 -0.92
C HIS A 117 11.63 18.23 -0.14
N GLY A 118 11.49 18.44 1.17
CA GLY A 118 12.56 18.92 2.04
C GLY A 118 13.06 20.30 1.62
N ARG A 119 14.35 20.38 1.25
CA ARG A 119 14.98 21.65 0.83
C ARG A 119 14.42 22.19 -0.49
N GLU A 120 13.75 21.36 -1.25
CA GLU A 120 13.14 21.75 -2.51
C GLU A 120 11.64 22.09 -2.37
N GLY A 121 11.19 22.43 -1.16
CA GLY A 121 9.86 22.97 -0.91
C GLY A 121 8.77 21.92 -0.69
N LYS A 122 7.51 22.34 -0.85
CA LYS A 122 6.33 21.50 -0.68
C LYS A 122 5.46 21.56 -1.93
N ALA A 123 4.75 20.47 -2.20
CA ALA A 123 3.85 20.39 -3.35
C ALA A 123 2.47 19.89 -2.92
N PHE A 124 1.43 20.51 -3.46
CA PHE A 124 0.11 19.92 -3.56
C PHE A 124 0.02 19.14 -4.87
N GLN A 125 -0.50 17.92 -4.82
CA GLN A 125 -0.74 17.06 -5.96
C GLN A 125 -2.21 16.63 -5.99
N LEU A 126 -2.82 16.77 -7.15
CA LEU A 126 -4.15 16.25 -7.48
C LEU A 126 -4.00 15.19 -8.56
N VAL A 127 -4.64 14.04 -8.37
CA VAL A 127 -4.73 12.98 -9.36
C VAL A 127 -6.19 12.74 -9.73
N LYS A 128 -6.47 12.66 -11.03
CA LYS A 128 -7.76 12.30 -11.59
C LYS A 128 -7.58 11.30 -12.73
N TRP A 129 -8.27 10.18 -12.67
CA TRP A 129 -8.41 9.25 -13.77
C TRP A 129 -9.51 9.74 -14.71
N LEU A 130 -9.12 10.00 -15.95
CA LEU A 130 -9.95 10.51 -17.03
C LEU A 130 -10.88 9.40 -17.59
N SER A 131 -10.52 8.13 -17.36
CA SER A 131 -11.39 6.99 -17.56
C SER A 131 -11.79 6.37 -16.22
N SER A 132 -13.09 6.27 -16.02
CA SER A 132 -13.71 5.58 -14.87
C SER A 132 -14.42 4.29 -15.28
N GLN A 133 -14.15 3.80 -16.51
CA GLN A 133 -14.87 2.66 -17.06
C GLN A 133 -14.40 1.37 -16.41
N ASN A 134 -15.30 0.78 -15.62
CA ASN A 134 -15.09 -0.52 -15.02
C ASN A 134 -15.16 -1.60 -16.12
N VAL A 135 -14.42 -2.70 -15.96
CA VAL A 135 -14.44 -3.84 -16.91
C VAL A 135 -15.86 -4.35 -17.19
N ARG A 136 -16.78 -4.19 -16.23
CA ARG A 136 -18.21 -4.49 -16.36
C ARG A 136 -18.94 -3.65 -17.40
N ASP A 137 -18.56 -2.40 -17.54
CA ASP A 137 -19.20 -1.46 -18.45
C ASP A 137 -18.71 -1.66 -19.89
N GLN A 138 -17.52 -2.25 -20.05
CA GLN A 138 -16.88 -2.48 -21.35
C GLN A 138 -17.17 -3.86 -21.95
N SER A 139 -17.48 -4.85 -21.14
CA SER A 139 -17.62 -6.24 -21.60
C SER A 139 -19.09 -6.63 -21.80
N THR A 140 -19.39 -7.41 -22.85
CA THR A 140 -20.72 -8.01 -23.01
C THR A 140 -20.96 -9.07 -21.95
N GLY A 141 -22.21 -9.25 -21.51
CA GLY A 141 -22.57 -10.13 -20.39
C GLY A 141 -22.07 -11.58 -20.51
N GLU A 142 -21.99 -12.11 -21.74
CA GLU A 142 -21.44 -13.45 -22.03
C GLU A 142 -19.93 -13.57 -21.74
N THR A 143 -19.17 -12.47 -21.79
CA THR A 143 -17.70 -12.47 -21.59
C THR A 143 -17.29 -12.43 -20.11
N LEU A 144 -18.20 -12.04 -19.21
CA LEU A 144 -17.93 -11.88 -17.77
C LEU A 144 -18.56 -12.98 -16.89
N GLU A 145 -19.03 -14.07 -17.48
CA GLU A 145 -19.51 -15.20 -16.69
C GLU A 145 -18.39 -15.78 -15.82
N ALA A 146 -18.70 -15.97 -14.53
CA ALA A 146 -17.81 -16.60 -13.57
C ALA A 146 -17.36 -17.95 -14.10
N PHE A 147 -16.11 -18.33 -13.80
CA PHE A 147 -15.60 -19.59 -14.31
C PHE A 147 -16.41 -20.79 -13.84
N ASP A 148 -16.73 -21.69 -14.76
CA ASP A 148 -17.09 -23.05 -14.40
C ASP A 148 -15.84 -23.80 -13.92
N ASN A 149 -15.81 -24.17 -12.65
CA ASN A 149 -14.71 -24.96 -12.10
C ASN A 149 -14.62 -26.38 -12.71
N ASN A 150 -15.66 -26.83 -13.42
CA ASN A 150 -15.71 -28.09 -14.18
C ASN A 150 -15.52 -27.88 -15.69
N ALA A 151 -15.08 -26.69 -16.13
CA ALA A 151 -14.81 -26.42 -17.53
C ALA A 151 -13.85 -27.47 -18.12
N ALA A 152 -14.14 -27.92 -19.35
CA ALA A 152 -13.26 -28.83 -20.06
C ALA A 152 -11.87 -28.18 -20.23
N LEU A 153 -10.82 -28.96 -19.95
CA LEU A 153 -9.46 -28.49 -20.17
C LEU A 153 -9.24 -28.17 -21.65
N ALA A 154 -8.60 -27.03 -21.91
CA ALA A 154 -8.16 -26.68 -23.25
C ALA A 154 -7.22 -27.77 -23.83
N PRO A 155 -7.04 -27.87 -25.16
CA PRO A 155 -6.05 -28.76 -25.74
C PRO A 155 -4.63 -28.52 -25.19
N PRO A 156 -3.74 -29.54 -25.18
CA PRO A 156 -2.31 -29.34 -24.97
C PRO A 156 -1.77 -28.29 -25.94
N GLN A 157 -1.07 -27.28 -25.42
CA GLN A 157 -0.60 -26.13 -26.20
C GLN A 157 0.59 -25.45 -25.50
N ASN A 158 1.31 -24.61 -26.23
CA ASN A 158 2.36 -23.76 -25.67
C ASN A 158 1.80 -22.44 -25.13
N TYR A 159 2.56 -21.80 -24.25
CA TYR A 159 2.21 -20.50 -23.68
C TYR A 159 3.39 -19.56 -23.78
N ASP A 160 3.13 -18.32 -24.19
CA ASP A 160 4.07 -17.22 -24.10
C ASP A 160 4.00 -16.62 -22.68
N ILE A 161 5.07 -16.79 -21.90
CA ILE A 161 5.15 -16.32 -20.50
C ILE A 161 6.08 -15.10 -20.45
N ARG A 162 5.52 -13.93 -20.15
CA ARG A 162 6.27 -12.66 -20.21
C ARG A 162 5.61 -11.54 -19.42
N ARG A 163 6.27 -10.37 -19.36
CA ARG A 163 5.64 -9.10 -18.93
C ARG A 163 4.39 -8.82 -19.78
N MET A 164 3.35 -8.32 -19.11
CA MET A 164 2.11 -7.88 -19.74
C MET A 164 2.37 -6.67 -20.66
N ARG A 165 1.68 -6.64 -21.80
CA ARG A 165 1.57 -5.46 -22.66
C ARG A 165 0.33 -4.66 -22.29
N SER A 166 0.36 -3.34 -22.44
CA SER A 166 -0.72 -2.45 -22.01
C SER A 166 -2.07 -2.81 -22.65
N GLU A 167 -2.08 -3.28 -23.90
CA GLU A 167 -3.30 -3.75 -24.60
C GLU A 167 -3.93 -5.02 -24.01
N GLU A 168 -3.21 -5.76 -23.16
CA GLU A 168 -3.69 -6.99 -22.51
C GLU A 168 -4.40 -6.72 -21.18
N ALA A 169 -4.36 -5.49 -20.68
CA ALA A 169 -4.92 -5.12 -19.38
C ALA A 169 -6.41 -5.46 -19.26
N LEU A 170 -7.19 -5.25 -20.33
CA LEU A 170 -8.62 -5.62 -20.35
C LEU A 170 -8.83 -7.12 -20.11
N GLN A 171 -8.04 -7.97 -20.77
CA GLN A 171 -8.15 -9.43 -20.59
C GLN A 171 -7.75 -9.85 -19.17
N VAL A 172 -6.75 -9.18 -18.56
CA VAL A 172 -6.40 -9.40 -17.16
C VAL A 172 -7.54 -9.01 -16.22
N CYS A 173 -8.17 -7.85 -16.42
CA CYS A 173 -9.33 -7.43 -15.64
C CYS A 173 -10.49 -8.43 -15.76
N GLN A 174 -10.77 -8.91 -16.98
CA GLN A 174 -11.79 -9.93 -17.23
C GLN A 174 -11.44 -11.25 -16.53
N LEU A 175 -10.19 -11.69 -16.61
CA LEU A 175 -9.70 -12.91 -15.95
C LEU A 175 -9.83 -12.82 -14.42
N MET A 176 -9.44 -11.69 -13.83
CA MET A 176 -9.60 -11.42 -12.40
C MET A 176 -11.07 -11.41 -11.98
N TYR A 177 -11.93 -10.73 -12.75
CA TYR A 177 -13.37 -10.68 -12.50
C TYR A 177 -14.02 -12.07 -12.56
N ARG A 178 -13.69 -12.88 -13.58
CA ARG A 178 -14.26 -14.23 -13.72
C ARG A 178 -13.82 -15.18 -12.60
N ALA A 179 -12.65 -14.93 -12.00
CA ALA A 179 -12.12 -15.72 -10.89
C ALA A 179 -12.64 -15.29 -9.51
N TYR A 180 -12.74 -13.97 -9.28
CA TYR A 180 -13.00 -13.40 -7.96
C TYR A 180 -14.30 -12.60 -7.86
N GLY A 181 -15.03 -12.47 -8.96
CA GLY A 181 -16.18 -11.58 -9.05
C GLY A 181 -15.77 -10.14 -8.72
N ASN A 182 -16.50 -9.53 -7.79
CA ASN A 182 -16.27 -8.16 -7.31
C ASN A 182 -15.63 -8.12 -5.92
N THR A 183 -15.05 -9.24 -5.47
CA THR A 183 -14.58 -9.39 -4.09
C THR A 183 -13.07 -9.41 -3.97
N TYR A 184 -12.32 -9.24 -5.06
CA TYR A 184 -10.89 -8.98 -4.98
C TYR A 184 -10.65 -7.60 -4.35
N PHE A 185 -9.76 -7.56 -3.35
CA PHE A 185 -9.52 -6.39 -2.50
C PHE A 185 -8.94 -5.19 -3.24
N ASN A 186 -8.05 -5.42 -4.21
CA ASN A 186 -7.49 -4.35 -5.01
C ASN A 186 -8.50 -3.97 -6.09
N GLU A 187 -9.16 -2.82 -5.91
CA GLU A 187 -10.16 -2.32 -6.86
C GLU A 187 -9.57 -2.01 -8.24
N ASP A 188 -8.28 -1.62 -8.31
CA ASP A 188 -7.66 -1.22 -9.59
C ASP A 188 -7.64 -2.35 -10.62
N VAL A 189 -7.66 -3.61 -10.18
CA VAL A 189 -7.67 -4.78 -11.08
C VAL A 189 -8.93 -4.86 -11.95
N TYR A 190 -9.96 -4.06 -11.66
CA TYR A 190 -11.19 -3.98 -12.45
C TYR A 190 -11.20 -2.82 -13.46
N TYR A 191 -10.14 -2.02 -13.50
CA TYR A 191 -10.02 -0.86 -14.39
C TYR A 191 -8.83 -1.06 -15.34
N PRO A 192 -9.07 -1.42 -16.61
CA PRO A 192 -8.01 -1.75 -17.56
C PRO A 192 -6.94 -0.65 -17.69
N ASP A 193 -7.35 0.62 -17.73
CA ASP A 193 -6.42 1.75 -17.86
C ASP A 193 -5.53 1.90 -16.62
N ARG A 194 -6.03 1.58 -15.42
CA ARG A 194 -5.24 1.60 -14.19
C ARG A 194 -4.23 0.46 -14.17
N VAL A 195 -4.65 -0.75 -14.54
CA VAL A 195 -3.76 -1.92 -14.65
C VAL A 195 -2.66 -1.66 -15.67
N ALA A 196 -3.00 -1.13 -16.85
CA ALA A 196 -2.02 -0.74 -17.87
C ALA A 196 -1.06 0.34 -17.37
N ALA A 197 -1.56 1.39 -16.72
CA ALA A 197 -0.73 2.47 -16.20
C ALA A 197 0.21 1.98 -15.08
N GLN A 198 -0.27 1.18 -14.14
CA GLN A 198 0.56 0.62 -13.06
C GLN A 198 1.66 -0.31 -13.61
N ASN A 199 1.33 -1.09 -14.64
CA ASN A 199 2.27 -1.91 -15.39
C ASN A 199 3.38 -1.10 -16.05
N ASP A 200 3.03 -0.02 -16.72
CA ASP A 200 3.96 0.81 -17.49
C ASP A 200 4.84 1.69 -16.60
N HIS A 201 4.35 2.07 -15.42
CA HIS A 201 5.12 2.83 -14.43
C HIS A 201 5.91 1.94 -13.45
N ASN A 202 5.84 0.62 -13.61
CA ASN A 202 6.48 -0.36 -12.73
C ASN A 202 6.06 -0.20 -11.25
N SER A 203 4.86 0.33 -10.96
CA SER A 203 4.30 0.26 -9.61
C SER A 203 3.68 -1.11 -9.34
N VAL A 204 3.20 -1.78 -10.39
CA VAL A 204 2.79 -3.19 -10.39
C VAL A 204 3.41 -3.87 -11.60
N LEU A 205 4.26 -4.86 -11.39
CA LEU A 205 4.86 -5.63 -12.47
C LEU A 205 3.95 -6.82 -12.81
N SER A 206 3.06 -6.66 -13.78
CA SER A 206 2.22 -7.73 -14.32
C SER A 206 2.96 -8.70 -15.27
N PHE A 207 2.71 -9.99 -15.09
CA PHE A 207 3.19 -11.09 -15.92
C PHE A 207 2.00 -11.93 -16.37
N VAL A 208 1.99 -12.32 -17.64
CA VAL A 208 0.88 -13.05 -18.25
C VAL A 208 1.34 -14.37 -18.86
N ALA A 209 0.42 -15.32 -18.90
CA ALA A 209 0.54 -16.54 -19.70
C ALA A 209 -0.44 -16.43 -20.87
N VAL A 210 0.07 -16.24 -22.09
CA VAL A 210 -0.74 -16.07 -23.29
C VAL A 210 -0.83 -17.39 -24.07
N ALA A 211 -2.04 -17.84 -24.34
CA ALA A 211 -2.35 -19.03 -25.12
C ALA A 211 -2.06 -18.85 -26.62
N GLU A 212 -2.07 -19.93 -27.41
CA GLU A 212 -1.76 -19.88 -28.85
C GLU A 212 -2.77 -19.05 -29.66
N ASP A 213 -4.00 -18.89 -29.14
CA ASP A 213 -5.05 -18.06 -29.73
C ASP A 213 -4.96 -16.57 -29.33
N GLY A 214 -3.95 -16.19 -28.53
CA GLY A 214 -3.74 -14.82 -28.05
C GLY A 214 -4.49 -14.48 -26.77
N THR A 215 -5.22 -15.42 -26.18
CA THR A 215 -5.96 -15.20 -24.93
C THR A 215 -5.02 -15.22 -23.72
N VAL A 216 -5.19 -14.28 -22.79
CA VAL A 216 -4.52 -14.30 -21.48
C VAL A 216 -5.14 -15.40 -20.61
N ALA A 217 -4.43 -16.52 -20.46
CA ALA A 217 -4.86 -17.68 -19.68
C ALA A 217 -4.44 -17.61 -18.20
N GLY A 218 -3.57 -16.67 -17.84
CA GLY A 218 -3.07 -16.49 -16.48
C GLY A 218 -2.45 -15.12 -16.27
N HIS A 219 -2.49 -14.65 -15.02
CA HIS A 219 -1.83 -13.43 -14.57
C HIS A 219 -1.16 -13.64 -13.21
N TYR A 220 -0.06 -12.95 -12.97
CA TYR A 220 0.63 -12.82 -11.69
C TYR A 220 1.30 -11.45 -11.63
N ALA A 221 1.34 -10.81 -10.46
CA ALA A 221 1.98 -9.50 -10.31
C ALA A 221 2.97 -9.44 -9.14
N LEU A 222 3.95 -8.54 -9.29
CA LEU A 222 4.77 -8.04 -8.19
C LEU A 222 4.42 -6.57 -7.93
N GLU A 223 3.90 -6.24 -6.77
CA GLU A 223 3.55 -4.86 -6.40
C GLU A 223 4.73 -4.19 -5.69
N LEU A 224 5.08 -2.96 -6.08
CA LEU A 224 6.20 -2.17 -5.53
C LEU A 224 5.65 -1.04 -4.63
N ASN A 225 4.99 -1.47 -3.57
CA ASN A 225 4.13 -0.68 -2.69
C ASN A 225 4.77 -0.43 -1.30
N GLN A 226 6.01 -0.87 -1.07
CA GLN A 226 6.82 -0.53 0.10
C GLN A 226 7.94 0.46 -0.24
N PRO A 227 8.37 1.34 0.68
CA PRO A 227 9.50 2.24 0.46
C PRO A 227 10.85 1.55 0.28
N GLY A 228 11.00 0.34 0.81
CA GLY A 228 12.22 -0.45 0.70
C GLY A 228 12.28 -1.31 -0.57
N LEU A 229 13.34 -2.12 -0.67
CA LEU A 229 13.66 -2.89 -1.88
C LEU A 229 12.96 -4.25 -1.90
N VAL A 230 11.64 -4.25 -1.75
CA VAL A 230 10.82 -5.47 -1.75
C VAL A 230 9.61 -5.30 -2.65
N ALA A 231 9.10 -6.42 -3.17
CA ALA A 231 7.82 -6.44 -3.87
C ALA A 231 6.87 -7.48 -3.27
N GLU A 232 5.59 -7.15 -3.27
CA GLU A 232 4.53 -8.09 -2.89
C GLU A 232 4.19 -9.01 -4.05
N GLY A 233 4.22 -10.31 -3.83
CA GLY A 233 3.73 -11.29 -4.80
C GLY A 233 2.22 -11.47 -4.69
N GLY A 234 1.48 -11.09 -5.73
CA GLY A 234 0.01 -11.05 -5.67
C GLY A 234 -0.69 -11.16 -7.02
N GLN A 235 -1.99 -10.82 -7.02
CA GLN A 235 -2.87 -10.77 -8.21
C GLN A 235 -2.79 -12.03 -9.09
N ALA A 236 -2.68 -13.18 -8.45
CA ALA A 236 -2.43 -14.46 -9.09
C ALA A 236 -3.73 -15.12 -9.54
N VAL A 237 -3.89 -15.37 -10.84
CA VAL A 237 -5.05 -16.06 -11.39
C VAL A 237 -4.65 -16.93 -12.58
N VAL A 238 -5.28 -18.10 -12.69
CA VAL A 238 -5.18 -18.98 -13.86
C VAL A 238 -6.58 -19.47 -14.20
N ASP A 239 -6.97 -19.27 -15.45
CA ASP A 239 -8.24 -19.77 -16.00
C ASP A 239 -8.35 -21.29 -15.79
N PRO A 240 -9.46 -21.80 -15.20
CA PRO A 240 -9.67 -23.22 -14.96
C PRO A 240 -9.42 -24.14 -16.16
N ALA A 241 -9.77 -23.72 -17.38
CA ALA A 241 -9.53 -24.50 -18.60
C ALA A 241 -8.03 -24.75 -18.87
N HIS A 242 -7.15 -23.96 -18.25
CA HIS A 242 -5.70 -24.03 -18.42
C HIS A 242 -4.95 -24.47 -17.15
N ARG A 243 -5.66 -24.86 -16.07
CA ARG A 243 -5.06 -25.37 -14.83
C ARG A 243 -4.31 -26.70 -15.04
N GLY A 244 -3.43 -27.04 -14.09
CA GLY A 244 -2.62 -28.27 -14.13
C GLY A 244 -1.37 -28.21 -15.02
N ARG A 245 -1.05 -27.03 -15.58
CA ARG A 245 0.06 -26.82 -16.54
C ARG A 245 1.26 -26.05 -15.98
N GLY A 246 1.24 -25.79 -14.67
CA GLY A 246 2.26 -25.02 -13.97
C GLY A 246 2.38 -23.56 -14.43
N LEU A 247 1.30 -22.95 -14.97
CA LEU A 247 1.36 -21.59 -15.51
C LEU A 247 1.71 -20.55 -14.44
N LEU A 248 1.16 -20.67 -13.24
CA LEU A 248 1.49 -19.78 -12.14
C LEU A 248 2.97 -19.85 -11.78
N ASP A 249 3.53 -21.05 -11.67
CA ASP A 249 4.96 -21.25 -11.34
C ASP A 249 5.87 -20.70 -12.45
N LYS A 250 5.47 -20.85 -13.72
CA LYS A 250 6.18 -20.27 -14.86
C LYS A 250 6.16 -18.74 -14.84
N MET A 251 5.01 -18.12 -14.58
CA MET A 251 4.89 -16.66 -14.45
C MET A 251 5.72 -16.14 -13.27
N LYS A 252 5.65 -16.82 -12.11
CA LYS A 252 6.49 -16.51 -10.94
C LYS A 252 7.98 -16.59 -11.28
N ALA A 253 8.43 -17.59 -12.04
CA ALA A 253 9.83 -17.71 -12.43
C ALA A 253 10.31 -16.49 -13.24
N VAL A 254 9.51 -16.02 -14.21
CA VAL A 254 9.83 -14.80 -14.98
C VAL A 254 9.79 -13.55 -14.09
N ALA A 255 8.83 -13.49 -13.16
CA ALA A 255 8.74 -12.40 -12.19
C ALA A 255 9.98 -12.31 -11.29
N LEU A 256 10.49 -13.45 -10.80
CA LEU A 256 11.69 -13.49 -9.97
C LEU A 256 12.96 -13.11 -10.73
N VAL A 257 13.05 -13.39 -12.03
CA VAL A 257 14.15 -12.89 -12.87
C VAL A 257 14.09 -11.37 -12.95
N THR A 258 12.91 -10.81 -13.25
CA THR A 258 12.71 -9.35 -13.33
C THR A 258 12.99 -8.66 -12.00
N ALA A 259 12.55 -9.24 -10.88
CA ALA A 259 12.81 -8.73 -9.53
C ALA A 259 14.31 -8.63 -9.22
N LYS A 260 15.10 -9.61 -9.67
CA LYS A 260 16.56 -9.59 -9.54
C LYS A 260 17.20 -8.52 -10.42
N GLU A 261 16.71 -8.32 -11.64
CA GLU A 261 17.19 -7.25 -12.55
C GLU A 261 16.92 -5.85 -11.98
N LEU A 262 15.84 -5.69 -11.22
CA LEU A 262 15.51 -4.47 -10.49
C LEU A 262 16.26 -4.30 -9.17
N ASN A 263 17.16 -5.22 -8.83
CA ASN A 263 17.93 -5.23 -7.57
C ASN A 263 17.04 -5.22 -6.32
N LEU A 264 15.89 -5.89 -6.36
CA LEU A 264 15.08 -6.11 -5.17
C LEU A 264 15.82 -7.06 -4.21
N ALA A 265 15.75 -6.75 -2.92
CA ALA A 265 16.34 -7.57 -1.86
C ALA A 265 15.53 -8.85 -1.60
N GLY A 266 14.21 -8.79 -1.82
CA GLY A 266 13.32 -9.91 -1.60
C GLY A 266 11.92 -9.69 -2.16
N TRP A 267 11.10 -10.74 -2.08
CA TRP A 267 9.65 -10.63 -2.23
C TRP A 267 8.96 -10.97 -0.91
N TYR A 268 7.78 -10.42 -0.71
CA TYR A 268 6.89 -10.79 0.40
C TYR A 268 5.50 -11.16 -0.11
N ALA A 269 4.71 -11.82 0.71
CA ALA A 269 3.31 -12.09 0.42
C ALA A 269 2.51 -12.17 1.72
N ASP A 270 1.30 -11.58 1.71
CA ASP A 270 0.35 -11.69 2.80
C ASP A 270 -0.65 -12.81 2.54
N ALA A 271 -0.52 -13.89 3.29
CA ALA A 271 -1.38 -15.05 3.18
C ALA A 271 -2.53 -14.96 4.20
N VAL A 272 -3.75 -14.76 3.71
CA VAL A 272 -4.96 -14.74 4.55
C VAL A 272 -5.04 -15.98 5.45
N ALA A 273 -5.37 -15.76 6.72
CA ALA A 273 -5.39 -16.82 7.72
C ALA A 273 -6.77 -17.48 7.88
N VAL A 274 -7.74 -17.25 6.98
CA VAL A 274 -9.00 -18.01 6.99
C VAL A 274 -8.83 -19.43 6.40
N HIS A 275 -7.73 -19.68 5.68
CA HIS A 275 -7.34 -20.96 5.12
C HIS A 275 -5.82 -21.10 5.02
N THR A 276 -5.31 -22.29 4.70
CA THR A 276 -3.85 -22.55 4.58
C THR A 276 -3.33 -22.64 3.14
N LEU A 277 -4.17 -22.41 2.14
CA LEU A 277 -3.83 -22.65 0.73
C LEU A 277 -2.68 -21.75 0.23
N THR A 278 -2.78 -20.44 0.43
CA THR A 278 -1.76 -19.46 0.05
C THR A 278 -0.50 -19.62 0.88
N GLN A 279 -0.65 -19.82 2.20
CA GLN A 279 0.47 -20.10 3.12
C GLN A 279 1.33 -21.29 2.64
N ARG A 280 0.70 -22.40 2.25
CA ARG A 280 1.41 -23.56 1.68
C ARG A 280 2.12 -23.22 0.38
N SER A 281 1.48 -22.43 -0.50
CA SER A 281 2.11 -21.94 -1.73
C SER A 281 3.38 -21.16 -1.40
N ASP A 282 3.30 -20.21 -0.47
CA ASP A 282 4.43 -19.32 -0.17
C ASP A 282 5.61 -20.09 0.41
N VAL A 283 5.36 -21.01 1.35
CA VAL A 283 6.40 -21.91 1.89
C VAL A 283 7.04 -22.77 0.80
N THR A 284 6.23 -23.31 -0.14
CA THR A 284 6.74 -24.12 -1.27
C THR A 284 7.66 -23.31 -2.18
N HIS A 285 7.45 -21.99 -2.26
CA HIS A 285 8.26 -21.08 -3.06
C HIS A 285 9.42 -20.44 -2.26
N GLY A 286 9.72 -20.95 -1.07
CA GLY A 286 10.84 -20.49 -0.25
C GLY A 286 10.51 -19.35 0.70
N GLY A 287 9.24 -18.95 0.79
CA GLY A 287 8.77 -17.98 1.76
C GLY A 287 9.00 -18.46 3.19
N ARG A 288 9.41 -17.52 4.05
CA ARG A 288 9.63 -17.73 5.48
C ARG A 288 8.75 -16.77 6.27
N LEU A 289 8.05 -17.30 7.26
CA LEU A 289 7.14 -16.51 8.07
C LEU A 289 7.90 -15.46 8.89
N CYS A 290 7.42 -14.21 8.83
CA CYS A 290 8.03 -13.07 9.52
C CYS A 290 7.07 -12.34 10.46
N ALA A 291 5.77 -12.29 10.13
CA ALA A 291 4.76 -11.66 10.97
C ALA A 291 3.40 -12.36 10.88
N ALA A 292 2.60 -12.16 11.92
CA ALA A 292 1.18 -12.49 11.97
C ALA A 292 0.38 -11.18 12.07
N ASP A 293 0.04 -10.58 10.94
CA ASP A 293 -0.69 -9.32 10.87
C ASP A 293 -2.15 -9.51 11.31
N LEU A 294 -2.37 -9.28 12.61
CA LEU A 294 -3.67 -9.44 13.27
C LEU A 294 -4.66 -8.36 12.83
N ALA A 295 -5.90 -8.75 12.54
CA ALA A 295 -7.03 -7.87 12.23
C ALA A 295 -6.84 -6.90 11.04
N ILE A 296 -6.01 -7.28 10.05
CA ILE A 296 -5.66 -6.46 8.88
C ILE A 296 -6.83 -6.16 7.94
N SER A 297 -7.86 -7.01 7.92
CA SER A 297 -9.06 -6.81 7.09
C SER A 297 -10.34 -6.92 7.93
N PRO A 298 -11.40 -6.19 7.55
CA PRO A 298 -12.68 -6.26 8.26
C PRO A 298 -13.31 -7.65 8.14
N GLU A 299 -14.15 -8.02 9.10
CA GLU A 299 -14.87 -9.31 9.09
C GLU A 299 -15.87 -9.47 7.94
N THR A 300 -16.22 -8.36 7.29
CA THR A 300 -17.09 -8.28 6.11
C THR A 300 -16.36 -8.55 4.79
N GLU A 301 -15.03 -8.73 4.83
CA GLU A 301 -14.25 -9.10 3.65
C GLU A 301 -14.69 -10.46 3.12
N ARG A 302 -14.86 -10.57 1.80
CA ARG A 302 -15.43 -11.76 1.15
C ARG A 302 -14.39 -12.48 0.32
N PHE A 303 -14.30 -13.79 0.51
CA PHE A 303 -13.50 -14.67 -0.35
C PHE A 303 -14.42 -15.63 -1.08
N VAL A 304 -14.20 -15.79 -2.38
CA VAL A 304 -14.96 -16.75 -3.20
C VAL A 304 -14.86 -18.14 -2.57
N SER A 305 -16.01 -18.81 -2.44
CA SER A 305 -16.14 -20.15 -1.81
C SER A 305 -15.83 -20.20 -0.30
N ILE A 306 -15.81 -19.06 0.39
CA ILE A 306 -15.80 -18.96 1.86
C ILE A 306 -17.09 -18.22 2.31
N ALA A 307 -17.47 -18.35 3.57
CA ALA A 307 -18.61 -17.64 4.16
C ALA A 307 -18.54 -16.11 3.94
N ASP A 308 -19.69 -15.48 3.69
CA ASP A 308 -19.83 -14.04 3.36
C ASP A 308 -19.39 -13.10 4.49
N THR A 309 -19.35 -13.58 5.73
CA THR A 309 -18.87 -12.86 6.91
C THR A 309 -18.04 -13.78 7.78
N GLN A 310 -16.94 -13.26 8.29
CA GLN A 310 -16.08 -13.96 9.24
C GLN A 310 -16.53 -13.69 10.69
N PRO A 311 -16.23 -14.59 11.64
CA PRO A 311 -16.61 -14.40 13.05
C PRO A 311 -15.83 -13.27 13.74
N GLN A 312 -14.78 -12.75 13.11
CA GLN A 312 -13.93 -11.67 13.59
C GLN A 312 -13.17 -11.05 12.41
N ARG A 313 -12.48 -9.91 12.66
CA ARG A 313 -11.54 -9.32 11.70
C ARG A 313 -10.47 -10.33 11.27
N ILE A 314 -10.13 -10.30 9.99
CA ILE A 314 -9.25 -11.29 9.37
C ILE A 314 -7.79 -10.92 9.63
N SER A 315 -6.97 -11.95 9.84
CA SER A 315 -5.52 -11.82 9.97
C SER A 315 -4.80 -12.39 8.76
N CYS A 316 -3.59 -11.92 8.47
CA CYS A 316 -2.72 -12.44 7.43
C CYS A 316 -1.37 -12.90 8.02
N MET A 317 -0.74 -13.86 7.35
CA MET A 317 0.61 -14.32 7.64
C MET A 317 1.55 -13.72 6.61
N LEU A 318 2.50 -12.90 7.07
CA LEU A 318 3.49 -12.27 6.20
C LEU A 318 4.65 -13.25 5.99
N TYR A 319 4.82 -13.69 4.75
CA TYR A 319 5.96 -14.48 4.30
C TYR A 319 6.95 -13.60 3.54
N PHE A 320 8.24 -13.87 3.69
CA PHE A 320 9.30 -13.18 2.97
C PHE A 320 10.33 -14.17 2.42
N HIS A 321 10.91 -13.84 1.28
CA HIS A 321 12.01 -14.60 0.69
C HIS A 321 13.09 -13.68 0.11
N TRP A 322 14.34 -14.02 0.41
CA TRP A 322 15.50 -13.30 -0.10
C TRP A 322 15.75 -13.57 -1.59
N LEU A 323 15.97 -12.51 -2.37
CA LEU A 323 16.46 -12.59 -3.75
C LEU A 323 17.98 -12.41 -3.82
N THR A 324 18.57 -11.84 -2.77
CA THR A 324 20.00 -11.59 -2.59
C THR A 324 20.54 -12.34 -1.37
N THR A 325 21.85 -12.52 -1.26
CA THR A 325 22.45 -13.08 -0.03
C THR A 325 22.12 -12.18 1.17
N PRO A 326 21.55 -12.72 2.27
CA PRO A 326 21.26 -11.94 3.47
C PRO A 326 22.53 -11.34 4.05
N THR A 327 22.44 -10.09 4.52
CA THR A 327 23.52 -9.42 5.24
C THR A 327 23.24 -9.48 6.74
N PRO A 328 24.25 -9.67 7.61
CA PRO A 328 24.06 -9.69 9.06
C PRO A 328 23.33 -8.43 9.56
N ARG A 329 22.47 -8.61 10.57
CA ARG A 329 21.66 -7.56 11.16
C ARG A 329 22.09 -7.29 12.60
N THR A 330 22.14 -6.00 12.95
CA THR A 330 22.18 -5.56 14.35
C THR A 330 20.86 -4.84 14.61
N ILE A 331 20.08 -5.32 15.58
CA ILE A 331 18.76 -4.77 15.87
C ILE A 331 18.58 -4.37 17.33
N SER A 332 17.68 -3.44 17.60
CA SER A 332 17.21 -3.10 18.94
C SER A 332 15.77 -3.56 19.10
N ILE A 333 15.54 -4.49 20.03
CA ILE A 333 14.21 -5.05 20.31
C ILE A 333 14.06 -5.37 21.81
N PRO A 334 12.86 -5.24 22.41
CA PRO A 334 12.66 -5.58 23.81
C PRO A 334 13.14 -7.00 24.15
N GLN A 335 13.77 -7.17 25.31
CA GLN A 335 14.38 -8.43 25.72
C GLN A 335 13.41 -9.63 25.62
N ARG A 336 12.13 -9.42 25.94
CA ARG A 336 11.04 -10.41 25.84
C ARG A 336 10.87 -11.00 24.44
N HIS A 337 11.12 -10.22 23.40
CA HIS A 337 10.91 -10.60 22.00
C HIS A 337 12.16 -11.18 21.34
N ARG A 338 13.33 -11.13 22.00
CA ARG A 338 14.58 -11.61 21.42
C ARG A 338 14.52 -13.08 21.00
N ALA A 339 13.83 -13.94 21.77
CA ALA A 339 13.71 -15.36 21.44
C ALA A 339 12.89 -15.59 20.16
N ILE A 340 11.67 -15.06 20.07
CA ILE A 340 10.81 -15.19 18.89
C ILE A 340 11.46 -14.56 17.65
N VAL A 341 12.11 -13.41 17.79
CA VAL A 341 12.76 -12.71 16.66
C VAL A 341 14.05 -13.41 16.21
N SER A 342 14.83 -13.99 17.13
CA SER A 342 15.98 -14.82 16.75
C SER A 342 15.55 -16.01 15.91
N GLU A 343 14.41 -16.64 16.24
CA GLU A 343 13.87 -17.75 15.45
C GLU A 343 13.38 -17.31 14.06
N ILE A 344 12.78 -16.12 13.95
CA ILE A 344 12.40 -15.55 12.64
C ILE A 344 13.65 -15.32 11.79
N TYR A 345 14.68 -14.64 12.32
CA TYR A 345 15.93 -14.40 11.59
C TYR A 345 16.70 -15.69 11.26
N GLN A 346 16.64 -16.70 12.14
CA GLN A 346 17.17 -18.03 11.85
C GLN A 346 16.43 -18.69 10.68
N GLY A 347 15.10 -18.60 10.63
CA GLY A 347 14.30 -19.10 9.51
C GLY A 347 14.60 -18.38 8.19
N LEU A 348 15.01 -17.12 8.27
CA LEU A 348 15.46 -16.28 7.16
C LEU A 348 16.92 -16.49 6.75
N ASP A 349 17.64 -17.41 7.40
CA ASP A 349 19.08 -17.64 7.18
C ASP A 349 19.91 -16.35 7.28
N CYS A 350 19.55 -15.48 8.23
CA CYS A 350 20.16 -14.16 8.42
C CYS A 350 20.78 -14.05 9.83
N GLU A 351 22.07 -13.73 9.88
CA GLU A 351 22.79 -13.58 11.14
C GLU A 351 22.29 -12.37 11.93
N LEU A 352 22.06 -12.55 13.23
CA LEU A 352 21.46 -11.56 14.10
C LEU A 352 22.35 -11.22 15.29
N SER A 353 22.48 -9.93 15.57
CA SER A 353 23.06 -9.37 16.79
C SER A 353 22.16 -8.27 17.35
N PHE A 354 22.37 -7.89 18.61
CA PHE A 354 21.52 -6.93 19.31
C PHE A 354 22.31 -5.68 19.71
N HIS A 355 21.70 -4.51 19.51
CA HIS A 355 22.16 -3.26 20.09
C HIS A 355 22.01 -3.27 21.62
N PRO A 356 22.85 -2.51 22.34
CA PRO A 356 22.57 -2.18 23.73
C PRO A 356 21.37 -1.25 23.82
N ASP A 357 20.62 -1.35 24.92
CA ASP A 357 19.47 -0.48 25.17
C ASP A 357 19.92 0.98 25.23
N THR A 358 19.24 1.83 24.45
CA THR A 358 19.59 3.24 24.29
C THR A 358 18.34 4.10 24.41
N THR A 359 18.47 5.26 25.05
CA THR A 359 17.38 6.22 25.15
C THR A 359 17.24 7.07 23.90
N PRO A 360 16.00 7.28 23.41
CA PRO A 360 15.77 8.11 22.25
C PRO A 360 16.16 9.57 22.54
N VAL A 361 16.85 10.20 21.59
CA VAL A 361 17.33 11.59 21.68
C VAL A 361 16.96 12.34 20.40
N GLY A 362 16.81 13.66 20.48
CA GLY A 362 16.43 14.47 19.31
C GLY A 362 14.95 14.34 18.95
N HIS A 363 14.64 14.56 17.68
CA HIS A 363 13.28 14.56 17.12
C HIS A 363 13.07 13.36 16.19
N GLY A 364 11.96 12.66 16.37
CA GLY A 364 11.58 11.56 15.50
C GLY A 364 10.79 12.01 14.29
N THR A 365 10.62 11.10 13.34
CA THR A 365 9.74 11.27 12.18
C THR A 365 8.64 10.23 12.21
N LEU A 366 7.40 10.66 11.98
CA LEU A 366 6.22 9.81 11.98
C LEU A 366 5.41 10.07 10.72
N THR A 367 5.26 9.04 9.90
CA THR A 367 4.37 9.01 8.74
C THR A 367 3.12 8.22 9.09
N ILE A 368 1.94 8.75 8.74
CA ILE A 368 0.66 8.11 9.00
C ILE A 368 0.02 7.75 7.66
N ALA A 369 -0.25 6.47 7.45
CA ALA A 369 -1.06 5.98 6.33
C ALA A 369 -2.38 5.42 6.87
N MET A 370 -3.50 5.78 6.25
CA MET A 370 -4.82 5.32 6.67
C MET A 370 -5.45 4.52 5.54
N ASP A 371 -6.18 3.47 5.91
CA ASP A 371 -7.09 2.74 5.04
C ASP A 371 -8.48 2.75 5.72
N PRO A 372 -9.32 3.74 5.37
CA PRO A 372 -10.67 3.84 5.91
C PRO A 372 -11.55 2.64 5.54
N GLY A 373 -11.35 2.04 4.36
CA GLY A 373 -12.12 0.88 3.90
C GLY A 373 -11.84 -0.34 4.77
N GLY A 374 -10.58 -0.56 5.14
CA GLY A 374 -10.17 -1.57 6.10
C GLY A 374 -10.40 -1.19 7.57
N ALA A 375 -10.77 0.06 7.87
CA ALA A 375 -10.77 0.64 9.21
C ALA A 375 -9.43 0.41 9.94
N LYS A 376 -8.32 0.60 9.24
CA LYS A 376 -6.96 0.41 9.78
C LYS A 376 -6.03 1.58 9.46
N ALA A 377 -4.98 1.73 10.25
CA ALA A 377 -3.93 2.72 10.01
C ALA A 377 -2.53 2.19 10.35
N PHE A 378 -1.52 2.76 9.71
CA PHE A 378 -0.10 2.47 9.92
C PHE A 378 0.61 3.74 10.40
N LEU A 379 1.31 3.61 11.52
CA LEU A 379 2.15 4.62 12.14
C LEU A 379 3.61 4.22 11.90
N ARG A 380 4.20 4.74 10.82
CA ARG A 380 5.57 4.42 10.41
C ARG A 380 6.56 5.42 10.95
N VAL A 381 7.51 4.93 11.73
CA VAL A 381 8.62 5.72 12.25
C VAL A 381 9.83 5.51 11.35
N ASP A 382 10.35 6.58 10.74
CA ASP A 382 11.58 6.49 9.95
C ASP A 382 12.82 6.79 10.81
N ASP A 383 12.68 7.70 11.79
CA ASP A 383 13.72 8.05 12.77
C ASP A 383 13.10 8.18 14.17
N ILE A 384 13.85 7.75 15.19
CA ILE A 384 13.37 7.72 16.58
C ILE A 384 13.99 8.86 17.37
N GLY A 385 13.13 9.74 17.88
CA GLY A 385 13.50 10.82 18.80
C GLY A 385 12.74 10.77 20.12
N SER A 386 13.07 11.71 21.00
CA SER A 386 12.51 11.83 22.35
C SER A 386 11.00 12.11 22.36
N ASP A 387 10.46 12.62 21.25
CA ASP A 387 9.05 12.95 21.02
C ASP A 387 8.26 11.84 20.30
N THR A 388 8.91 10.79 19.79
CA THR A 388 8.27 9.72 19.00
C THR A 388 7.09 9.08 19.73
N ILE A 389 7.25 8.75 21.02
CA ILE A 389 6.19 8.11 21.82
C ILE A 389 4.98 9.04 21.97
N ALA A 390 5.22 10.33 22.26
CA ALA A 390 4.15 11.31 22.39
C ALA A 390 3.40 11.51 21.07
N ALA A 391 4.12 11.52 19.94
CA ALA A 391 3.53 11.61 18.61
C ALA A 391 2.64 10.39 18.30
N ILE A 392 3.10 9.17 18.60
CA ILE A 392 2.33 7.94 18.40
C ILE A 392 1.07 7.92 19.28
N ARG A 393 1.18 8.24 20.57
CA ARG A 393 0.02 8.33 21.49
C ARG A 393 -1.03 9.32 21.00
N HIS A 394 -0.58 10.48 20.52
CA HIS A 394 -1.48 11.49 19.97
C HIS A 394 -2.18 10.97 18.71
N ALA A 395 -1.42 10.40 17.77
CA ALA A 395 -1.95 9.85 16.53
C ALA A 395 -2.95 8.71 16.78
N GLN A 396 -2.58 7.74 17.62
CA GLN A 396 -3.44 6.62 18.02
C GLN A 396 -4.79 7.11 18.53
N ARG A 397 -4.79 8.08 19.46
CA ARG A 397 -6.03 8.64 20.00
C ARG A 397 -6.89 9.28 18.92
N GLN A 398 -6.31 10.10 18.04
CA GLN A 398 -7.05 10.73 16.94
C GLN A 398 -7.65 9.68 16.00
N LEU A 399 -6.88 8.66 15.65
CA LEU A 399 -7.30 7.61 14.72
C LEU A 399 -8.45 6.76 15.27
N ILE A 400 -8.43 6.44 16.57
CA ILE A 400 -9.52 5.68 17.21
C ILE A 400 -10.75 6.57 17.43
N GLU A 401 -10.58 7.73 18.08
CA GLU A 401 -11.71 8.54 18.55
C GLU A 401 -12.39 9.32 17.42
N ARG A 402 -11.64 9.77 16.42
CA ARG A 402 -12.17 10.64 15.35
C ARG A 402 -12.31 9.94 14.00
N SER A 403 -11.38 9.06 13.68
CA SER A 403 -11.38 8.33 12.40
C SER A 403 -12.00 6.93 12.53
N HIS A 404 -12.36 6.49 13.74
CA HIS A 404 -12.98 5.20 14.01
C HIS A 404 -12.18 3.98 13.51
N MET A 405 -10.85 4.11 13.48
CA MET A 405 -9.96 2.99 13.16
C MET A 405 -10.08 1.89 14.21
N GLN A 406 -10.19 0.65 13.75
CA GLN A 406 -10.33 -0.56 14.58
C GLN A 406 -9.00 -1.26 14.83
N THR A 407 -7.98 -0.97 14.01
CA THR A 407 -6.65 -1.57 14.12
C THR A 407 -5.60 -0.53 13.76
N ILE A 408 -4.58 -0.38 14.61
CA ILE A 408 -3.47 0.54 14.38
C ILE A 408 -2.16 -0.24 14.46
N TYR A 409 -1.37 -0.20 13.40
CA TYR A 409 -0.04 -0.77 13.37
C TYR A 409 0.99 0.30 13.69
N ALA A 410 1.95 0.00 14.56
CA ALA A 410 3.15 0.79 14.75
C ALA A 410 4.35 0.06 14.15
N GLU A 411 5.09 0.78 13.29
CA GLU A 411 6.23 0.27 12.55
C GLU A 411 7.50 1.01 13.01
N LEU A 412 8.43 0.29 13.64
CA LEU A 412 9.67 0.87 14.18
C LEU A 412 10.91 0.33 13.44
N PRO A 413 11.92 1.17 13.16
CA PRO A 413 13.13 0.74 12.47
C PRO A 413 14.02 -0.07 13.43
N LEU A 414 14.11 -1.38 13.21
CA LEU A 414 14.87 -2.30 14.08
C LEU A 414 16.35 -1.94 14.19
N ALA A 415 16.96 -1.36 13.16
CA ALA A 415 18.36 -0.93 13.19
C ALA A 415 18.61 0.29 14.09
N HIS A 416 17.56 1.01 14.50
CA HIS A 416 17.72 2.17 15.37
C HIS A 416 17.95 1.72 16.84
N PRO A 417 19.04 2.14 17.52
CA PRO A 417 19.38 1.65 18.86
C PRO A 417 18.30 1.87 19.94
N ALA A 418 17.48 2.90 19.79
CA ALA A 418 16.38 3.20 20.72
C ALA A 418 15.05 2.48 20.42
N ALA A 419 14.97 1.62 19.39
CA ALA A 419 13.72 0.94 19.02
C ALA A 419 13.17 0.04 20.14
N ALA A 420 14.03 -0.64 20.90
CA ALA A 420 13.61 -1.44 22.06
C ALA A 420 12.89 -0.61 23.14
N GLN A 421 13.39 0.59 23.45
CA GLN A 421 12.77 1.44 24.46
C GLN A 421 11.41 1.96 23.98
N VAL A 422 11.33 2.44 22.73
CA VAL A 422 10.05 2.92 22.17
C VAL A 422 9.03 1.77 22.12
N ALA A 423 9.42 0.58 21.66
CA ALA A 423 8.53 -0.58 21.63
C ALA A 423 8.00 -0.94 23.03
N THR A 424 8.85 -0.92 24.05
CA THR A 424 8.45 -1.21 25.44
C THR A 424 7.41 -0.20 25.96
N GLU A 425 7.56 1.07 25.61
CA GLU A 425 6.59 2.13 25.97
C GLU A 425 5.26 1.97 25.20
N LEU A 426 5.31 1.61 23.92
CA LEU A 426 4.11 1.34 23.13
C LEU A 426 3.37 0.09 23.62
N GLU A 427 4.09 -0.94 24.08
CA GLU A 427 3.46 -2.10 24.74
C GLU A 427 2.72 -1.71 26.02
N ALA A 428 3.22 -0.73 26.77
CA ALA A 428 2.49 -0.18 27.92
C ALA A 428 1.23 0.61 27.51
N ASP A 429 1.18 1.06 26.25
CA ASP A 429 0.03 1.77 25.65
C ASP A 429 -0.91 0.84 24.86
N GLY A 430 -0.76 -0.48 24.98
CA GLY A 430 -1.64 -1.47 24.34
C GLY A 430 -1.18 -1.98 22.97
N PHE A 431 0.03 -1.65 22.51
CA PHE A 431 0.56 -2.20 21.26
C PHE A 431 1.26 -3.55 21.49
N GLY A 432 0.66 -4.65 21.03
CA GLY A 432 1.24 -5.99 21.14
C GLY A 432 2.14 -6.35 19.94
N PHE A 433 3.19 -7.12 20.17
CA PHE A 433 4.08 -7.62 19.13
C PHE A 433 3.36 -8.54 18.14
N ILE A 434 3.61 -8.34 16.84
CA ILE A 434 3.04 -9.19 15.78
C ILE A 434 4.09 -9.73 14.79
N GLY A 435 5.32 -9.24 14.80
CA GLY A 435 6.40 -9.78 13.97
C GLY A 435 7.39 -8.74 13.47
N ILE A 436 8.10 -9.09 12.40
CA ILE A 436 9.01 -8.19 11.68
C ILE A 436 8.68 -8.19 10.18
N ALA A 437 9.08 -7.13 9.48
CA ALA A 437 8.99 -7.02 8.04
C ALA A 437 10.37 -6.64 7.45
N PRO A 438 11.10 -7.62 6.87
CA PRO A 438 12.41 -7.38 6.28
C PRO A 438 12.35 -6.42 5.09
N HIS A 439 13.25 -5.44 5.03
CA HIS A 439 13.35 -4.46 3.94
C HIS A 439 12.07 -3.67 3.59
N PHE A 440 11.12 -3.52 4.53
CA PHE A 440 9.96 -2.63 4.31
C PHE A 440 10.34 -1.14 4.34
N SER A 441 11.56 -0.81 4.79
CA SER A 441 12.14 0.53 4.65
C SER A 441 13.44 0.49 3.85
N LYS A 442 13.92 1.68 3.46
CA LYS A 442 15.17 1.84 2.69
C LYS A 442 16.42 1.49 3.50
N THR A 443 16.35 1.57 4.83
CA THR A 443 17.53 1.55 5.71
C THR A 443 17.47 0.49 6.81
N SER A 444 16.31 -0.12 7.05
CA SER A 444 16.10 -1.04 8.17
C SER A 444 15.01 -2.07 7.87
N ASP A 445 15.13 -3.24 8.50
CA ASP A 445 13.98 -4.11 8.76
C ASP A 445 13.04 -3.42 9.76
N ILE A 446 11.76 -3.75 9.72
CA ILE A 446 10.74 -3.09 10.54
C ILE A 446 10.24 -4.05 11.63
N LEU A 447 10.16 -3.56 12.87
CA LEU A 447 9.38 -4.16 13.95
C LEU A 447 7.92 -3.77 13.77
N ARG A 448 7.01 -4.75 13.82
CA ARG A 448 5.58 -4.51 13.74
C ARG A 448 4.92 -4.79 15.09
N LEU A 449 4.20 -3.78 15.58
CA LEU A 449 3.30 -3.87 16.73
C LEU A 449 1.89 -3.51 16.27
N ALA A 450 0.86 -4.05 16.94
CA ALA A 450 -0.53 -3.73 16.66
C ALA A 450 -1.27 -3.36 17.94
N TYR A 451 -2.10 -2.33 17.85
CA TYR A 451 -3.15 -2.01 18.80
C TYR A 451 -4.49 -2.47 18.21
N LEU A 452 -5.21 -3.33 18.93
CA LEU A 452 -6.49 -3.87 18.51
C LEU A 452 -7.59 -3.25 19.37
N VAL A 453 -8.60 -2.62 18.75
CA VAL A 453 -9.76 -2.09 19.50
C VAL A 453 -10.60 -3.23 20.07
N ASN A 454 -10.70 -4.35 19.36
CA ASN A 454 -11.39 -5.54 19.81
C ASN A 454 -10.42 -6.74 19.82
N PRO A 455 -10.45 -7.58 20.87
CA PRO A 455 -9.60 -8.76 20.93
C PRO A 455 -9.98 -9.79 19.86
N LEU A 456 -8.99 -10.61 19.48
CA LEU A 456 -9.18 -11.72 18.55
C LEU A 456 -9.13 -13.06 19.28
N THR A 457 -9.84 -14.05 18.74
CA THR A 457 -9.73 -15.44 19.17
C THR A 457 -8.83 -16.23 18.22
N ARG A 458 -8.24 -17.31 18.74
CA ARG A 458 -7.29 -18.17 18.00
C ARG A 458 -7.97 -19.06 16.95
N GLU A 459 -9.19 -19.52 17.22
CA GLU A 459 -9.88 -20.54 16.43
C GLU A 459 -10.07 -20.16 14.94
N PRO A 460 -10.44 -18.91 14.58
CA PRO A 460 -10.60 -18.51 13.18
C PRO A 460 -9.29 -18.38 12.40
N ILE A 461 -8.14 -18.30 13.09
CA ILE A 461 -6.82 -18.09 12.45
C ILE A 461 -6.21 -19.45 12.09
N LYS A 462 -6.28 -19.86 10.83
CA LYS A 462 -5.71 -21.11 10.32
C LYS A 462 -4.24 -20.92 9.99
N THR A 463 -3.41 -21.88 10.41
CA THR A 463 -1.95 -21.86 10.22
C THR A 463 -1.48 -23.13 9.52
N TYR A 464 -0.54 -23.00 8.58
CA TYR A 464 -0.04 -24.13 7.79
C TYR A 464 1.08 -24.90 8.48
N GLU A 465 2.01 -24.22 9.15
CA GLU A 465 3.22 -24.82 9.74
C GLU A 465 3.35 -24.54 11.26
N PRO A 466 4.12 -25.36 12.01
CA PRO A 466 4.30 -25.15 13.45
C PRO A 466 4.90 -23.78 13.82
N ALA A 467 5.76 -23.21 12.96
CA ALA A 467 6.29 -21.87 13.16
C ALA A 467 5.19 -20.80 13.14
N ALA A 468 4.20 -20.96 12.24
CA ALA A 468 3.02 -20.09 12.17
C ALA A 468 2.11 -20.24 13.38
N ASP A 469 1.84 -21.46 13.83
CA ASP A 469 1.11 -21.68 15.08
C ASP A 469 1.79 -20.97 16.26
N ARG A 470 3.11 -21.15 16.40
CA ARG A 470 3.91 -20.54 17.46
C ARG A 470 3.88 -19.01 17.41
N LEU A 471 4.08 -18.41 16.25
CA LEU A 471 4.08 -16.95 16.09
C LEU A 471 2.69 -16.34 16.35
N VAL A 472 1.61 -16.96 15.84
CA VAL A 472 0.24 -16.50 16.10
C VAL A 472 -0.10 -16.59 17.58
N ASN A 473 0.21 -17.71 18.23
CA ASN A 473 -0.05 -17.87 19.67
C ASN A 473 0.75 -16.85 20.50
N TYR A 474 1.99 -16.57 20.10
CA TYR A 474 2.81 -15.54 20.73
C TYR A 474 2.19 -14.14 20.54
N ALA A 475 1.80 -13.78 19.33
CA ALA A 475 1.19 -12.48 19.04
C ALA A 475 -0.12 -12.27 19.81
N LEU A 476 -1.00 -13.27 19.85
CA LEU A 476 -2.25 -13.21 20.63
C LEU A 476 -1.98 -13.12 22.15
N ALA A 477 -0.97 -13.82 22.66
CA ALA A 477 -0.58 -13.70 24.06
C ALA A 477 -0.03 -12.31 24.39
N GLU A 478 0.71 -11.69 23.47
CA GLU A 478 1.16 -10.31 23.62
C GLU A 478 0.00 -9.32 23.57
N GLN A 479 -1.00 -9.51 22.70
CA GLN A 479 -2.23 -8.71 22.72
C GLN A 479 -2.95 -8.82 24.06
N ALA A 480 -3.16 -10.03 24.59
CA ALA A 480 -3.81 -10.22 25.89
C ALA A 480 -3.00 -9.57 27.04
N ARG A 481 -1.67 -9.58 26.95
CA ARG A 481 -0.80 -9.00 27.98
C ARG A 481 -0.87 -7.47 28.01
N VAL A 482 -0.88 -6.82 26.85
CA VAL A 482 -0.88 -5.34 26.76
C VAL A 482 -2.27 -4.75 27.03
N HIS A 483 -3.32 -5.59 27.07
CA HIS A 483 -4.69 -5.25 27.48
C HIS A 483 -5.12 -6.02 28.75
N PRO A 484 -4.52 -5.78 29.94
CA PRO A 484 -4.74 -6.62 31.13
C PRO A 484 -6.10 -6.41 31.83
N GLY A 485 -7.13 -5.91 31.14
CA GLY A 485 -8.40 -5.48 31.75
C GLY A 485 -9.67 -5.77 30.96
N ASP A 486 -9.61 -6.54 29.87
CA ASP A 486 -10.78 -7.02 29.12
C ASP A 486 -11.18 -8.45 29.49
#